data_AF-A0A8C3U1N0-F1
#
_entry.id   AF-A0A8C3U1N0-F1
#
_cell.length_a   1.000
_cell.length_b   1.000
_cell.length_c   1.000
_cell.angle_alpha   90.00
_cell.angle_beta   90.00
_cell.angle_gamma   90.00
#
_symmetry.space_group_name_H-M   'P 1'
#
loop_
_entity.id
_entity.type
_entity.pdbx_description
1 polymer ?
#
loop_
_entity_poly.entity_id
_entity_poly.type
_entity_poly.pdbx_seq_one_letter_code
_entity_poly.pdbx_strand_id
1 'polypeptide(L)'
;KSQPDGILCILGIDSRYNEGCRELANYLLFGLYNQNNNDFERTGFPEEVLDDIIILIKPDSVHLYCNPVNYNHLLPYVAHWRNLHFHCLTENEYEDEEAAEEFKISSFVDMVRDCSRIGIPYSCQGHLQIFDMFIVEKWPIVQAFALEGIGGDGFFTMKYELMDVSADLWKTYSKMDPVSLEDLLFEDLMIFEHQWTNFFANFDTEIPFILELSESQAGEPFRSYFSHGMISSHITDNSPSRQPFVLFGSHSTKDNLNSGNFNFPSEGHLVRNTGPGGSTAKHMVVQCVSPKGPLACSRTYFFGATHIPFLGK
;
A
#
# COMPACT_ATOMS: atom_id res chain seq x y z
N LYS A 1 -11.28 10.81 -24.56
CA LYS A 1 -9.80 10.77 -24.69
C LYS A 1 -9.44 9.52 -25.48
N SER A 2 -8.41 9.56 -26.31
CA SER A 2 -7.82 8.38 -26.94
C SER A 2 -7.34 7.41 -25.84
N GLN A 3 -7.69 6.14 -25.95
CA GLN A 3 -7.18 5.09 -25.07
C GLN A 3 -5.79 4.63 -25.57
N PRO A 4 -4.89 4.20 -24.67
CA PRO A 4 -3.63 3.60 -25.07
C PRO A 4 -3.89 2.26 -25.77
N ASP A 5 -2.98 1.86 -26.66
CA ASP A 5 -3.02 0.57 -27.34
C ASP A 5 -2.45 -0.55 -26.45
N GLY A 6 -1.70 -0.18 -25.41
CA GLY A 6 -1.28 -1.08 -24.33
C GLY A 6 -0.73 -0.32 -23.12
N ILE A 7 -0.65 -1.00 -21.97
CA ILE A 7 -0.06 -0.46 -20.74
C ILE A 7 1.30 -1.14 -20.53
N LEU A 8 2.36 -0.33 -20.47
CA LEU A 8 3.73 -0.79 -20.31
C LEU A 8 4.19 -0.59 -18.87
N CYS A 9 4.61 -1.70 -18.25
CA CYS A 9 5.14 -1.76 -16.90
C CYS A 9 6.57 -2.30 -16.95
N ILE A 10 7.53 -1.51 -16.50
CA ILE A 10 8.95 -1.88 -16.47
C ILE A 10 9.41 -1.77 -15.02
N LEU A 11 9.97 -2.85 -14.47
CA LEU A 11 10.45 -2.89 -13.09
C LEU A 11 11.96 -2.59 -13.01
N GLY A 12 12.45 -2.43 -11.78
CA GLY A 12 13.87 -2.33 -11.48
C GLY A 12 14.59 -1.15 -12.10
N ILE A 13 15.89 -1.33 -12.33
CA ILE A 13 16.79 -0.30 -12.85
C ILE A 13 16.38 0.17 -14.25
N ASP A 14 15.72 -0.68 -15.04
CA ASP A 14 15.31 -0.39 -16.41
C ASP A 14 14.24 0.70 -16.50
N SER A 15 13.48 0.97 -15.43
CA SER A 15 12.60 2.14 -15.30
C SER A 15 13.10 3.17 -14.29
N ARG A 16 14.35 3.04 -13.82
CA ARG A 16 14.91 3.77 -12.68
C ARG A 16 14.05 3.63 -11.42
N TYR A 17 13.61 2.40 -11.15
CA TYR A 17 12.80 2.02 -10.00
C TYR A 17 11.48 2.82 -9.93
N ASN A 18 10.77 2.92 -11.05
CA ASN A 18 9.52 3.68 -11.08
C ASN A 18 8.46 3.05 -10.16
N GLU A 19 7.99 3.83 -9.20
CA GLU A 19 7.04 3.35 -8.18
C GLU A 19 5.67 3.00 -8.74
N GLY A 20 5.20 3.67 -9.79
CA GLY A 20 3.91 3.38 -10.42
C GLY A 20 3.94 2.05 -11.19
N CYS A 21 5.03 1.73 -11.87
CA CYS A 21 5.27 0.39 -12.44
C CYS A 21 5.27 -0.67 -11.34
N ARG A 22 5.98 -0.44 -10.23
CA ARG A 22 6.01 -1.37 -9.10
C ARG A 22 4.63 -1.59 -8.48
N GLU A 23 3.84 -0.54 -8.33
CA GLU A 23 2.45 -0.62 -7.85
C GLU A 23 1.58 -1.48 -8.78
N LEU A 24 1.69 -1.29 -10.11
CA LEU A 24 0.97 -2.10 -11.09
C LEU A 24 1.40 -3.58 -11.03
N ALA A 25 2.71 -3.85 -10.99
CA ALA A 25 3.20 -5.22 -10.90
C ALA A 25 2.70 -5.92 -9.62
N ASN A 26 2.73 -5.22 -8.48
CA ASN A 26 2.19 -5.74 -7.22
C ASN A 26 0.69 -6.01 -7.30
N TYR A 27 -0.08 -5.16 -7.96
CA TYR A 27 -1.49 -5.42 -8.17
C TYR A 27 -1.73 -6.68 -9.01
N LEU A 28 -0.95 -6.87 -10.09
CA LEU A 28 -1.09 -8.03 -10.99
C LEU A 28 -0.59 -9.34 -10.38
N LEU A 29 0.39 -9.27 -9.49
CA LEU A 29 1.15 -10.41 -8.97
C LEU A 29 0.96 -10.58 -7.46
N PHE A 30 -0.19 -10.15 -6.93
CA PHE A 30 -0.61 -10.33 -5.54
C PHE A 30 0.45 -9.92 -4.51
N GLY A 31 1.06 -8.75 -4.71
CA GLY A 31 2.04 -8.21 -3.78
C GLY A 31 3.40 -8.90 -3.82
N LEU A 32 3.75 -9.62 -4.89
CA LEU A 32 5.04 -10.33 -5.01
C LEU A 32 6.26 -9.43 -4.71
N TYR A 33 6.20 -8.15 -5.11
CA TYR A 33 7.24 -7.13 -4.89
C TYR A 33 6.92 -6.20 -3.72
N ASN A 34 5.87 -6.48 -2.95
CA ASN A 34 5.60 -5.85 -1.66
C ASN A 34 6.33 -6.67 -0.59
N GLN A 35 7.64 -6.50 -0.47
CA GLN A 35 8.39 -7.15 0.60
C GLN A 35 9.16 -6.16 1.46
N ASN A 36 8.96 -6.31 2.77
CA ASN A 36 9.93 -5.88 3.77
C ASN A 36 11.22 -6.69 3.53
N ASN A 37 12.39 -6.07 3.72
CA ASN A 37 13.73 -6.64 3.49
C ASN A 37 13.99 -8.09 3.99
N ASN A 38 13.15 -8.65 4.85
CA ASN A 38 13.33 -9.97 5.47
C ASN A 38 12.99 -11.16 4.56
N ASP A 39 12.18 -11.00 3.51
CA ASP A 39 11.83 -12.12 2.63
C ASP A 39 12.83 -12.33 1.47
N PHE A 40 13.63 -11.31 1.13
CA PHE A 40 14.75 -11.44 0.18
C PHE A 40 15.84 -12.41 0.68
N GLU A 41 16.02 -12.52 2.00
CA GLU A 41 16.93 -13.51 2.59
C GLU A 41 16.46 -14.97 2.33
N ARG A 42 15.18 -15.19 2.01
CA ARG A 42 14.63 -16.52 1.71
C ARG A 42 14.81 -16.96 0.27
N THR A 43 14.83 -16.03 -0.69
CA THR A 43 15.00 -16.36 -2.11
C THR A 43 16.47 -16.54 -2.48
N GLY A 44 17.38 -15.86 -1.76
CA GLY A 44 18.82 -15.93 -2.00
C GLY A 44 19.29 -15.15 -3.23
N PHE A 45 18.40 -14.39 -3.88
CA PHE A 45 18.69 -13.56 -5.05
C PHE A 45 18.56 -12.07 -4.72
N PRO A 46 19.41 -11.20 -5.30
CA PRO A 46 19.30 -9.76 -5.11
C PRO A 46 18.03 -9.20 -5.78
N GLU A 47 17.49 -8.11 -5.23
CA GLU A 47 16.31 -7.40 -5.74
C GLU A 47 16.45 -7.04 -7.23
N GLU A 48 17.65 -6.63 -7.65
CA GLU A 48 17.97 -6.30 -9.05
C GLU A 48 17.70 -7.47 -10.02
N VAL A 49 17.91 -8.71 -9.59
CA VAL A 49 17.63 -9.90 -10.41
C VAL A 49 16.13 -10.17 -10.45
N LEU A 50 15.41 -9.94 -9.34
CA LEU A 50 13.97 -10.20 -9.25
C LEU A 50 13.12 -9.16 -9.98
N ASP A 51 13.64 -7.95 -10.09
CA ASP A 51 12.97 -6.80 -10.72
C ASP A 51 13.24 -6.71 -12.24
N ASP A 52 14.02 -7.61 -12.83
CA ASP A 52 14.32 -7.64 -14.27
C ASP A 52 13.16 -8.22 -15.09
N ILE A 53 12.10 -7.41 -15.19
CA ILE A 53 10.79 -7.79 -15.75
C ILE A 53 10.19 -6.63 -16.53
N ILE A 54 9.62 -6.95 -17.70
CA ILE A 54 8.84 -6.02 -18.51
C ILE A 54 7.49 -6.66 -18.83
N ILE A 55 6.40 -5.96 -18.53
CA ILE A 55 5.03 -6.39 -18.83
C ILE A 55 4.40 -5.39 -19.79
N LEU A 56 3.85 -5.88 -20.90
CA LEU A 56 3.02 -5.08 -21.79
C LEU A 56 1.65 -5.73 -21.94
N ILE A 57 0.62 -5.05 -21.43
CA ILE A 57 -0.77 -5.51 -21.47
C ILE A 57 -1.47 -4.84 -22.65
N LYS A 58 -1.89 -5.63 -23.64
CA LYS A 58 -2.66 -5.19 -24.81
C LYS A 58 -4.13 -5.68 -24.67
N PRO A 59 -5.05 -5.17 -25.49
CA PRO A 59 -6.45 -5.62 -25.48
C PRO A 59 -6.64 -7.13 -25.73
N ASP A 60 -5.75 -7.75 -26.50
CA ASP A 60 -5.87 -9.12 -26.98
C ASP A 60 -4.73 -10.04 -26.53
N SER A 61 -3.64 -9.50 -25.97
CA SER A 61 -2.49 -10.29 -25.51
C SER A 61 -1.78 -9.65 -24.32
N VAL A 62 -0.99 -10.45 -23.61
CA VAL A 62 -0.05 -9.95 -22.60
C VAL A 62 1.34 -10.44 -22.98
N HIS A 63 2.30 -9.53 -23.04
CA HIS A 63 3.69 -9.88 -23.25
C HIS A 63 4.45 -9.69 -21.94
N LEU A 64 5.27 -10.67 -21.58
CA LEU A 64 6.06 -10.68 -20.35
C LEU A 64 7.49 -11.09 -20.69
N TYR A 65 8.42 -10.15 -20.54
CA TYR A 65 9.84 -10.46 -20.49
C TYR A 65 10.26 -10.73 -19.04
N CYS A 66 11.09 -11.75 -18.85
CA CYS A 66 11.80 -11.98 -17.60
C CYS A 66 13.07 -12.78 -17.84
N ASN A 67 14.06 -12.65 -16.95
CA ASN A 67 15.20 -13.56 -16.91
C ASN A 67 14.80 -15.00 -16.47
N PRO A 68 15.66 -16.02 -16.67
CA PRO A 68 15.33 -17.41 -16.34
C PRO A 68 15.09 -17.65 -14.84
N VAL A 69 15.72 -16.85 -13.97
CA VAL A 69 15.51 -16.91 -12.52
C VAL A 69 14.06 -16.57 -12.18
N ASN A 70 13.55 -15.46 -12.74
CA ASN A 70 12.20 -14.98 -12.54
C ASN A 70 11.13 -15.88 -13.15
N TYR A 71 11.45 -16.62 -14.21
CA TYR A 71 10.49 -17.48 -14.89
C TYR A 71 9.74 -18.41 -13.93
N ASN A 72 10.48 -19.11 -13.07
CA ASN A 72 9.91 -20.07 -12.12
C ASN A 72 9.09 -19.40 -11.02
N HIS A 73 9.46 -18.17 -10.63
CA HIS A 73 8.74 -17.38 -9.62
C HIS A 73 7.46 -16.76 -10.16
N LEU A 74 7.46 -16.35 -11.44
CA LEU A 74 6.32 -15.71 -12.09
C LEU A 74 5.28 -16.71 -12.58
N LEU A 75 5.71 -17.91 -12.99
CA LEU A 75 4.83 -18.90 -13.61
C LEU A 75 3.55 -19.20 -12.81
N PRO A 76 3.57 -19.37 -11.47
CA PRO A 76 2.35 -19.59 -10.68
C PRO A 76 1.30 -18.47 -10.83
N TYR A 77 1.75 -17.24 -11.03
CA TYR A 77 0.90 -16.05 -11.13
C TYR A 77 0.34 -15.85 -12.53
N VAL A 78 1.18 -16.05 -13.55
CA VAL A 78 0.86 -15.63 -14.91
C VAL A 78 0.45 -16.78 -15.84
N ALA A 79 0.69 -18.05 -15.48
CA ALA A 79 0.40 -19.19 -16.37
C ALA A 79 -1.07 -19.28 -16.82
N HIS A 80 -1.99 -18.68 -16.07
CA HIS A 80 -3.42 -18.66 -16.37
C HIS A 80 -3.85 -17.47 -17.25
N TRP A 81 -2.94 -16.53 -17.55
CA TRP A 81 -3.25 -15.38 -18.38
C TRP A 81 -3.53 -15.81 -19.82
N ARG A 82 -4.57 -15.22 -20.41
CA ARG A 82 -4.95 -15.53 -21.79
C ARG A 82 -4.00 -14.83 -22.76
N ASN A 83 -3.61 -15.53 -23.82
CA ASN A 83 -2.75 -15.01 -24.89
C ASN A 83 -1.44 -14.41 -24.32
N LEU A 84 -0.83 -15.14 -23.39
CA LEU A 84 0.45 -14.78 -22.79
C LEU A 84 1.61 -15.13 -23.73
N HIS A 85 2.46 -14.15 -24.00
CA HIS A 85 3.72 -14.28 -24.73
C HIS A 85 4.88 -14.07 -23.77
N PHE A 86 5.55 -15.17 -23.42
CA PHE A 86 6.77 -15.12 -22.61
C PHE A 86 7.99 -14.86 -23.49
N HIS A 87 8.80 -13.89 -23.08
CA HIS A 87 10.11 -13.58 -23.66
C HIS A 87 11.16 -13.91 -22.59
N CYS A 88 11.72 -15.11 -22.65
CA CYS A 88 12.67 -15.60 -21.66
C CYS A 88 13.69 -16.52 -22.36
N LEU A 89 14.97 -16.31 -22.07
CA LEU A 89 16.04 -17.20 -22.52
C LEU A 89 16.06 -18.47 -21.68
N THR A 90 16.75 -19.50 -22.18
CA THR A 90 17.13 -20.63 -21.34
C THR A 90 18.27 -20.24 -20.38
N GLU A 91 18.43 -21.00 -19.29
CA GLU A 91 19.53 -20.77 -18.32
C GLU A 91 20.91 -20.74 -19.01
N ASN A 92 21.14 -21.63 -19.98
CA ASN A 92 22.40 -21.70 -20.72
C ASN A 92 22.62 -20.50 -21.64
N GLU A 93 21.57 -20.00 -22.30
CA GLU A 93 21.67 -18.82 -23.17
C GLU A 93 21.89 -17.55 -22.34
N TYR A 94 21.39 -17.52 -21.11
CA TYR A 94 21.53 -16.40 -20.19
C TYR A 94 22.94 -16.30 -19.54
N GLU A 95 23.79 -17.32 -19.68
CA GLU A 95 25.19 -17.24 -19.24
C GLU A 95 26.02 -16.23 -20.05
N ASP A 96 25.59 -15.92 -21.28
CA ASP A 96 26.17 -14.87 -22.11
C ASP A 96 25.45 -13.53 -21.83
N GLU A 97 26.06 -12.70 -21.00
CA GLU A 97 25.50 -11.40 -20.58
C GLU A 97 25.21 -10.47 -21.76
N GLU A 98 26.04 -10.50 -22.82
CA GLU A 98 25.84 -9.64 -24.00
C GLU A 98 24.61 -10.13 -24.77
N ALA A 99 24.53 -11.44 -25.04
CA ALA A 99 23.36 -12.02 -25.71
C ALA A 99 22.06 -11.84 -24.89
N ALA A 100 22.14 -11.91 -23.57
CA ALA A 100 21.00 -11.70 -22.68
C ALA A 100 20.45 -10.27 -22.76
N GLU A 101 21.32 -9.26 -22.75
CA GLU A 101 20.93 -7.86 -22.90
C GLU A 101 20.38 -7.57 -24.31
N GLU A 102 21.00 -8.11 -25.37
CA GLU A 102 20.48 -7.99 -26.74
C GLU A 102 19.09 -8.63 -26.88
N PHE A 103 18.89 -9.80 -26.25
CA PHE A 103 17.60 -10.47 -26.23
C PHE A 103 16.53 -9.65 -25.49
N LYS A 104 16.87 -9.02 -24.35
CA LYS A 104 15.96 -8.13 -23.62
C LYS A 104 15.51 -6.96 -24.49
N ILE A 105 16.45 -6.30 -25.16
CA ILE A 105 16.18 -5.15 -26.02
C ILE A 105 15.31 -5.56 -27.21
N SER A 106 15.66 -6.65 -27.90
CA SER A 106 14.89 -7.14 -29.05
C SER A 106 13.49 -7.61 -28.65
N SER A 107 13.34 -8.25 -27.48
CA SER A 107 12.05 -8.60 -26.89
C SER A 107 11.22 -7.34 -26.64
N PHE A 108 11.80 -6.31 -26.01
CA PHE A 108 11.12 -5.04 -25.78
C PHE A 108 10.64 -4.39 -27.09
N VAL A 109 11.47 -4.37 -28.13
CA VAL A 109 11.11 -3.86 -29.46
C VAL A 109 9.95 -4.64 -30.08
N ASP A 110 9.97 -5.96 -30.00
CA ASP A 110 8.90 -6.83 -30.51
C ASP A 110 7.58 -6.59 -29.76
N MET A 111 7.66 -6.50 -28.43
CA MET A 111 6.50 -6.21 -27.57
C MET A 111 5.77 -4.94 -28.02
N VAL A 112 6.48 -3.84 -28.28
CA VAL A 112 5.85 -2.54 -28.59
C VAL A 112 5.50 -2.31 -30.07
N ARG A 113 5.94 -3.19 -30.98
CA ARG A 113 5.93 -2.95 -32.45
C ARG A 113 4.58 -2.53 -33.02
N ASP A 114 3.48 -3.09 -32.52
CA ASP A 114 2.12 -2.84 -33.02
C ASP A 114 1.35 -1.77 -32.23
N CYS A 115 2.01 -1.06 -31.32
CA CYS A 115 1.43 0.05 -30.58
C CYS A 115 1.70 1.38 -31.30
N SER A 116 0.80 2.34 -31.17
CA SER A 116 1.06 3.75 -31.51
C SER A 116 1.02 4.64 -30.26
N ARG A 117 0.19 4.27 -29.28
CA ARG A 117 0.01 4.96 -28.01
C ARG A 117 0.26 3.99 -26.86
N ILE A 118 1.10 4.38 -25.90
CA ILE A 118 1.49 3.52 -24.79
C ILE A 118 1.14 4.22 -23.47
N GLY A 119 0.40 3.51 -22.62
CA GLY A 119 0.08 3.93 -21.27
C GLY A 119 1.22 3.62 -20.32
N ILE A 120 1.68 4.61 -19.56
CA ILE A 120 2.72 4.48 -18.55
C ILE A 120 2.09 4.69 -17.16
N PRO A 121 2.20 3.73 -16.22
CA PRO A 121 1.83 3.93 -14.82
C PRO A 121 2.92 4.78 -14.14
N TYR A 122 2.92 6.08 -14.41
CA TYR A 122 4.03 6.96 -14.05
C TYR A 122 4.12 7.29 -12.55
N SER A 123 2.98 7.41 -11.87
CA SER A 123 2.86 7.79 -10.46
C SER A 123 2.25 6.67 -9.63
N CYS A 124 2.68 6.53 -8.38
CA CYS A 124 2.04 5.65 -7.40
C CYS A 124 0.94 6.38 -6.61
N GLN A 125 -0.02 5.64 -6.05
CA GLN A 125 -1.11 6.24 -5.28
C GLN A 125 -0.56 6.99 -4.05
N GLY A 126 -0.93 8.27 -3.91
CA GLY A 126 -0.45 9.13 -2.82
C GLY A 126 0.76 9.99 -3.17
N HIS A 127 1.51 9.66 -4.24
CA HIS A 127 2.64 10.45 -4.75
C HIS A 127 2.44 10.82 -6.23
N LEU A 128 1.53 11.76 -6.48
CA LEU A 128 1.28 12.27 -7.83
C LEU A 128 2.52 13.03 -8.35
N GLN A 129 3.10 12.55 -9.43
CA GLN A 129 4.16 13.24 -10.15
C GLN A 129 3.60 13.90 -11.42
N ILE A 130 4.20 15.02 -11.84
CA ILE A 130 3.87 15.63 -13.12
C ILE A 130 4.45 14.74 -14.21
N PHE A 131 3.59 14.22 -15.10
CA PHE A 131 4.02 13.37 -16.20
C PHE A 131 4.96 14.12 -17.15
N ASP A 132 6.16 13.57 -17.36
CA ASP A 132 7.16 14.08 -18.28
C ASP A 132 7.69 12.92 -19.14
N MET A 133 7.32 12.94 -20.43
CA MET A 133 7.77 11.92 -21.39
C MET A 133 9.29 11.88 -21.54
N PHE A 134 9.99 13.00 -21.31
CA PHE A 134 11.46 13.05 -21.40
C PHE A 134 12.14 12.42 -20.20
N ILE A 135 11.42 12.21 -19.08
CA ILE A 135 11.91 11.38 -17.98
C ILE A 135 11.81 9.90 -18.37
N VAL A 136 10.70 9.50 -19.01
CA VAL A 136 10.52 8.13 -19.52
C VAL A 136 11.54 7.82 -20.62
N GLU A 137 11.83 8.75 -21.51
CA GLU A 137 12.88 8.59 -22.56
C GLU A 137 14.28 8.36 -21.96
N LYS A 138 14.51 8.70 -20.69
CA LYS A 138 15.80 8.49 -19.99
C LYS A 138 15.86 7.15 -19.24
N TRP A 139 14.82 6.34 -19.28
CA TRP A 139 14.82 5.00 -18.70
C TRP A 139 15.77 4.10 -19.51
N PRO A 140 16.66 3.32 -18.86
CA PRO A 140 17.68 2.54 -19.56
C PRO A 140 17.15 1.69 -20.73
N ILE A 141 16.10 0.89 -20.52
CA ILE A 141 15.52 0.07 -21.59
C ILE A 141 14.88 0.89 -22.71
N VAL A 142 14.32 2.05 -22.38
CA VAL A 142 13.73 2.98 -23.35
C VAL A 142 14.83 3.64 -24.18
N GLN A 143 15.98 3.97 -23.57
CA GLN A 143 17.15 4.46 -24.30
C GLN A 143 17.75 3.38 -25.21
N ALA A 144 17.76 2.13 -24.75
CA ALA A 144 18.26 0.99 -25.52
C ALA A 144 17.42 0.73 -26.79
N PHE A 145 16.14 1.15 -26.80
CA PHE A 145 15.30 1.12 -28.00
C PHE A 145 15.92 1.87 -29.20
N ALA A 146 16.71 2.91 -28.96
CA ALA A 146 17.33 3.71 -30.01
C ALA A 146 18.63 3.12 -30.56
N LEU A 147 19.12 2.00 -30.02
CA LEU A 147 20.36 1.37 -30.45
C LEU A 147 20.24 0.83 -31.88
N GLU A 148 21.18 1.22 -32.75
CA GLU A 148 21.20 0.76 -34.14
C GLU A 148 21.44 -0.75 -34.23
N GLY A 149 20.68 -1.44 -35.08
CA GLY A 149 20.84 -2.87 -35.38
C GLY A 149 20.00 -3.82 -34.52
N ILE A 150 19.74 -3.47 -33.26
CA ILE A 150 19.01 -4.32 -32.28
C ILE A 150 17.73 -3.64 -31.80
N GLY A 151 17.77 -2.30 -31.71
CA GLY A 151 16.65 -1.46 -31.31
C GLY A 151 15.58 -1.29 -32.39
N GLY A 152 14.62 -0.40 -32.13
CA GLY A 152 13.52 -0.10 -33.03
C GLY A 152 13.76 1.11 -33.95
N ASP A 153 15.02 1.56 -34.04
CA ASP A 153 15.56 2.71 -34.78
C ASP A 153 14.92 4.07 -34.39
N GLY A 154 15.71 4.95 -33.76
CA GLY A 154 15.29 6.29 -33.33
C GLY A 154 14.76 6.35 -31.90
N PHE A 155 14.46 7.57 -31.42
CA PHE A 155 13.95 7.80 -30.07
C PHE A 155 12.55 7.20 -29.88
N PHE A 156 12.28 6.64 -28.70
CA PHE A 156 11.05 5.93 -28.40
C PHE A 156 9.83 6.85 -28.48
N THR A 157 9.92 8.03 -27.87
CA THR A 157 8.88 9.08 -27.89
C THR A 157 8.67 9.74 -29.25
N MET A 158 9.57 9.54 -30.22
CA MET A 158 9.32 9.96 -31.60
C MET A 158 8.45 8.96 -32.37
N LYS A 159 8.44 7.70 -31.94
CA LYS A 159 7.70 6.60 -32.58
C LYS A 159 6.36 6.32 -31.89
N TYR A 160 6.30 6.45 -30.56
CA TYR A 160 5.12 6.16 -29.76
C TYR A 160 4.68 7.39 -28.94
N GLU A 161 3.37 7.64 -28.92
CA GLU A 161 2.77 8.66 -28.06
C GLU A 161 2.59 8.09 -26.64
N LEU A 162 3.27 8.68 -25.65
CA LEU A 162 3.17 8.24 -24.26
C LEU A 162 2.08 8.99 -23.51
N MET A 163 1.32 8.28 -22.70
CA MET A 163 0.26 8.84 -21.87
C MET A 163 0.29 8.28 -20.47
N ASP A 164 0.07 9.15 -19.48
CA ASP A 164 -0.07 8.74 -18.08
C ASP A 164 -1.41 8.05 -17.84
N VAL A 165 -1.36 6.83 -17.31
CA VAL A 165 -2.56 6.02 -16.95
C VAL A 165 -2.73 5.84 -15.44
N SER A 166 -1.89 6.44 -14.61
CA SER A 166 -1.84 6.23 -13.15
C SER A 166 -3.21 6.45 -12.50
N ALA A 167 -3.86 7.57 -12.80
CA ALA A 167 -5.15 7.92 -12.20
C ALA A 167 -6.30 6.99 -12.59
N ASP A 168 -6.24 6.37 -13.77
CA ASP A 168 -7.23 5.38 -14.20
C ASP A 168 -6.97 4.00 -13.57
N LEU A 169 -5.70 3.66 -13.37
CA LEU A 169 -5.28 2.45 -12.65
C LEU A 169 -5.68 2.50 -11.18
N TRP A 170 -5.53 3.64 -10.49
CA TRP A 170 -5.96 3.77 -9.09
C TRP A 170 -7.46 3.53 -8.88
N LYS A 171 -8.30 3.84 -9.88
CA LYS A 171 -9.74 3.50 -9.85
C LYS A 171 -9.98 1.99 -9.92
N THR A 172 -9.02 1.26 -10.47
CA THR A 172 -9.05 -0.21 -10.51
C THR A 172 -8.53 -0.78 -9.20
N TYR A 173 -7.40 -0.28 -8.69
CA TYR A 173 -6.79 -0.72 -7.43
C TYR A 173 -7.69 -0.47 -6.21
N SER A 174 -8.49 0.60 -6.24
CA SER A 174 -9.42 0.95 -5.15
C SER A 174 -10.66 0.07 -5.07
N LYS A 175 -10.86 -0.87 -6.01
CA LYS A 175 -11.98 -1.81 -5.95
C LYS A 175 -11.62 -2.96 -5.04
N MET A 176 -12.51 -3.27 -4.10
CA MET A 176 -12.40 -4.47 -3.28
C MET A 176 -12.65 -5.71 -4.15
N ASP A 177 -11.69 -6.63 -4.11
CA ASP A 177 -11.73 -7.94 -4.72
C ASP A 177 -11.49 -9.03 -3.63
N PRO A 178 -11.59 -10.32 -3.96
CA PRO A 178 -11.41 -11.37 -2.96
C PRO A 178 -10.04 -11.37 -2.28
N VAL A 179 -8.96 -10.98 -2.98
CA VAL A 179 -7.61 -11.00 -2.41
C VAL A 179 -7.42 -9.83 -1.47
N SER A 180 -7.76 -8.62 -1.90
CA SER A 180 -7.75 -7.44 -1.02
C SER A 180 -8.68 -7.59 0.19
N LEU A 181 -9.78 -8.35 0.07
CA LEU A 181 -10.62 -8.71 1.21
C LEU A 181 -9.94 -9.72 2.13
N GLU A 182 -9.22 -10.70 1.58
CA GLU A 182 -8.45 -11.67 2.35
C GLU A 182 -7.34 -10.97 3.14
N ASP A 183 -6.55 -10.11 2.50
CA ASP A 183 -5.51 -9.29 3.14
C ASP A 183 -6.10 -8.44 4.27
N LEU A 184 -7.26 -7.80 4.01
CA LEU A 184 -7.98 -7.02 5.02
C LEU A 184 -8.37 -7.85 6.25
N LEU A 185 -8.79 -9.10 6.06
CA LEU A 185 -9.27 -9.97 7.13
C LEU A 185 -8.15 -10.65 7.91
N PHE A 186 -7.08 -11.06 7.23
CA PHE A 186 -6.01 -11.85 7.84
C PHE A 186 -4.80 -11.02 8.30
N GLU A 187 -4.56 -9.86 7.69
CA GLU A 187 -3.47 -8.97 8.09
C GLU A 187 -3.99 -7.75 8.85
N ASP A 188 -4.72 -6.88 8.15
CA ASP A 188 -5.12 -5.58 8.69
C ASP A 188 -6.02 -5.71 9.92
N LEU A 189 -7.03 -6.59 9.85
CA LEU A 189 -7.98 -6.79 10.95
C LEU A 189 -7.29 -7.38 12.19
N MET A 190 -6.34 -8.31 12.01
CA MET A 190 -5.60 -8.91 13.14
C MET A 190 -4.75 -7.86 13.86
N ILE A 191 -4.03 -7.02 13.11
CA ILE A 191 -3.25 -5.92 13.68
C ILE A 191 -4.19 -4.91 14.37
N PHE A 192 -5.33 -4.61 13.77
CA PHE A 192 -6.34 -3.71 14.31
C PHE A 192 -6.95 -4.23 15.63
N GLU A 193 -7.31 -5.52 15.70
CA GLU A 193 -7.82 -6.18 16.92
C GLU A 193 -6.78 -6.25 18.04
N HIS A 194 -5.50 -6.43 17.68
CA HIS A 194 -4.42 -6.38 18.65
C HIS A 194 -4.35 -5.02 19.36
N GLN A 195 -4.63 -3.92 18.66
CA GLN A 195 -4.68 -2.60 19.31
C GLN A 195 -5.79 -2.50 20.34
N TRP A 196 -6.94 -3.12 20.11
CA TRP A 196 -8.01 -3.19 21.10
C TRP A 196 -7.59 -3.98 22.34
N THR A 197 -6.86 -5.08 22.14
CA THR A 197 -6.30 -5.87 23.26
C THR A 197 -5.34 -5.03 24.09
N ASN A 198 -4.42 -4.31 23.45
CA ASN A 198 -3.48 -3.41 24.14
C ASN A 198 -4.19 -2.24 24.83
N PHE A 199 -5.24 -1.69 24.21
CA PHE A 199 -6.09 -0.67 24.82
C PHE A 199 -6.73 -1.18 26.12
N PHE A 200 -7.30 -2.38 26.11
CA PHE A 200 -7.95 -2.94 27.31
C PHE A 200 -6.97 -3.30 28.42
N ALA A 201 -5.74 -3.69 28.08
CA ALA A 201 -4.71 -3.97 29.07
C ALA A 201 -4.42 -2.77 30.00
N ASN A 202 -4.65 -1.52 29.55
CA ASN A 202 -4.54 -0.32 30.40
C ASN A 202 -5.56 -0.32 31.56
N PHE A 203 -6.67 -1.05 31.43
CA PHE A 203 -7.75 -1.11 32.41
C PHE A 203 -7.69 -2.36 33.29
N ASP A 204 -6.77 -3.29 33.01
CA ASP A 204 -6.47 -4.48 33.85
C ASP A 204 -5.64 -4.08 35.08
N THR A 205 -6.08 -3.05 35.79
CA THR A 205 -5.44 -2.52 37.01
C THR A 205 -6.44 -2.45 38.16
N GLU A 206 -5.97 -2.67 39.38
CA GLU A 206 -6.83 -2.60 40.57
C GLU A 206 -7.28 -1.15 40.85
N ILE A 207 -8.47 -1.00 41.45
CA ILE A 207 -8.88 0.26 42.07
C ILE A 207 -7.96 0.49 43.28
N PRO A 208 -7.28 1.64 43.44
CA PRO A 208 -7.61 2.95 42.88
C PRO A 208 -6.81 3.38 41.63
N PHE A 209 -5.90 2.56 41.11
CA PHE A 209 -4.99 2.95 40.03
C PHE A 209 -5.73 3.36 38.74
N ILE A 210 -6.86 2.71 38.46
CA ILE A 210 -7.74 3.08 37.34
C ILE A 210 -8.25 4.52 37.41
N LEU A 211 -8.35 5.12 38.61
CA LEU A 211 -8.85 6.50 38.80
C LEU A 211 -7.82 7.54 38.34
N GLU A 212 -6.54 7.20 38.34
CA GLU A 212 -5.43 8.04 37.88
C GLU A 212 -5.06 7.75 36.42
N LEU A 213 -5.80 6.89 35.72
CA LEU A 213 -5.60 6.66 34.29
C LEU A 213 -6.07 7.89 33.52
N SER A 214 -5.18 8.44 32.68
CA SER A 214 -5.49 9.57 31.80
C SER A 214 -6.05 9.12 30.44
N GLU A 215 -6.81 10.00 29.78
CA GLU A 215 -7.19 9.80 28.36
C GLU A 215 -5.95 9.57 27.47
N SER A 216 -4.81 10.16 27.84
CA SER A 216 -3.55 10.05 27.10
C SER A 216 -2.91 8.69 27.20
N GLN A 217 -2.85 8.15 28.41
CA GLN A 217 -2.34 6.82 28.70
C GLN A 217 -3.25 5.76 28.08
N ALA A 218 -4.57 5.87 28.31
CA ALA A 218 -5.53 4.91 27.78
C ALA A 218 -5.52 4.87 26.24
N GLY A 219 -5.39 6.02 25.58
CA GLY A 219 -5.39 6.14 24.12
C GLY A 219 -4.04 5.90 23.44
N GLU A 220 -2.97 5.65 24.18
CA GLU A 220 -1.62 5.50 23.62
C GLU A 220 -1.53 4.42 22.53
N PRO A 221 -2.08 3.19 22.71
CA PRO A 221 -1.96 2.14 21.71
C PRO A 221 -2.55 2.54 20.35
N PHE A 222 -3.72 3.18 20.36
CA PHE A 222 -4.37 3.65 19.14
C PHE A 222 -3.59 4.78 18.47
N ARG A 223 -3.06 5.71 19.27
CA ARG A 223 -2.31 6.88 18.79
C ARG A 223 -0.99 6.48 18.15
N SER A 224 -0.24 5.59 18.80
CA SER A 224 1.04 5.11 18.29
C SER A 224 0.83 4.29 17.03
N TYR A 225 -0.12 3.36 17.03
CA TYR A 225 -0.50 2.59 15.84
C TYR A 225 -0.85 3.49 14.64
N PHE A 226 -1.74 4.46 14.83
CA PHE A 226 -2.15 5.36 13.77
C PHE A 226 -1.01 6.27 13.30
N SER A 227 -0.25 6.88 14.22
CA SER A 227 0.83 7.81 13.86
C SER A 227 1.98 7.12 13.12
N HIS A 228 2.41 5.95 13.57
CA HIS A 228 3.43 5.16 12.88
C HIS A 228 2.97 4.71 11.49
N GLY A 229 1.69 4.32 11.35
CA GLY A 229 1.14 3.95 10.05
C GLY A 229 1.01 5.11 9.08
N MET A 230 0.68 6.31 9.55
CA MET A 230 0.64 7.51 8.70
C MET A 230 2.03 7.91 8.19
N ILE A 231 3.06 7.81 9.05
CA ILE A 231 4.45 8.09 8.66
C ILE A 231 4.95 7.09 7.62
N SER A 232 4.70 5.79 7.82
CA SER A 232 5.20 4.74 6.92
C SER A 232 4.50 4.70 5.56
N SER A 233 3.34 5.33 5.44
CA SER A 233 2.50 5.27 4.24
C SER A 233 2.48 6.56 3.43
N HIS A 234 3.19 7.61 3.89
CA HIS A 234 3.17 8.94 3.29
C HIS A 234 1.75 9.49 3.05
N ILE A 235 0.75 9.01 3.78
CA ILE A 235 -0.64 9.46 3.66
C ILE A 235 -0.71 10.88 4.19
N THR A 236 -1.14 11.82 3.34
CA THR A 236 -1.34 13.23 3.70
C THR A 236 -2.78 13.55 4.09
N ASP A 237 -3.66 12.55 4.11
CA ASP A 237 -5.06 12.71 4.49
C ASP A 237 -5.19 12.90 6.02
N ASN A 238 -5.39 14.15 6.42
CA ASN A 238 -5.69 14.55 7.79
C ASN A 238 -7.21 14.67 8.05
N SER A 239 -8.05 13.92 7.33
CA SER A 239 -9.50 14.01 7.50
C SER A 239 -9.92 13.81 8.98
N PRO A 240 -10.67 14.77 9.57
CA PRO A 240 -11.12 14.71 10.97
C PRO A 240 -11.85 13.42 11.34
N SER A 241 -12.57 12.84 10.38
CA SER A 241 -13.42 11.67 10.55
C SER A 241 -12.65 10.36 10.74
N ARG A 242 -11.33 10.36 10.57
CA ARG A 242 -10.48 9.16 10.60
C ARG A 242 -9.42 9.20 11.69
N GLN A 243 -9.68 9.87 12.81
CA GLN A 243 -8.71 9.94 13.90
C GLN A 243 -9.11 9.04 15.07
N PRO A 244 -8.14 8.37 15.72
CA PRO A 244 -8.40 7.66 16.97
C PRO A 244 -8.59 8.65 18.12
N PHE A 245 -9.47 8.31 19.06
CA PHE A 245 -9.67 9.10 20.27
C PHE A 245 -10.11 8.25 21.47
N VAL A 246 -9.87 8.79 22.67
CA VAL A 246 -10.37 8.27 23.94
C VAL A 246 -10.83 9.46 24.77
N LEU A 247 -12.13 9.51 25.08
CA LEU A 247 -12.75 10.62 25.79
C LEU A 247 -13.55 10.10 26.99
N PHE A 248 -13.30 10.65 28.17
CA PHE A 248 -13.97 10.26 29.41
C PHE A 248 -15.10 11.22 29.77
N GLY A 249 -16.22 10.66 30.24
CA GLY A 249 -17.30 11.40 30.88
C GLY A 249 -17.78 12.63 30.10
N SER A 250 -17.66 13.82 30.70
CA SER A 250 -18.10 15.08 30.11
C SER A 250 -17.29 15.53 28.89
N HIS A 251 -16.16 14.90 28.57
CA HIS A 251 -15.38 15.22 27.37
C HIS A 251 -15.89 14.55 26.11
N SER A 252 -16.81 13.60 26.20
CA SER A 252 -17.46 13.01 25.01
C SER A 252 -18.52 13.96 24.41
N THR A 253 -18.14 15.22 24.16
CA THR A 253 -19.00 16.24 23.55
C THR A 253 -18.94 16.16 22.02
N LYS A 254 -19.95 16.73 21.35
CA LYS A 254 -19.96 16.83 19.89
C LYS A 254 -18.75 17.61 19.36
N ASP A 255 -18.28 18.62 20.08
CA ASP A 255 -17.14 19.43 19.65
C ASP A 255 -15.83 18.63 19.70
N ASN A 256 -15.61 17.86 20.77
CA ASN A 256 -14.42 17.01 20.91
C ASN A 256 -14.43 15.80 19.96
N LEU A 257 -15.62 15.33 19.56
CA LEU A 257 -15.74 14.26 18.55
C LEU A 257 -15.45 14.74 17.13
N ASN A 258 -15.68 16.03 16.84
CA ASN A 258 -15.48 16.62 15.52
C ASN A 258 -14.19 17.44 15.41
N SER A 259 -13.47 17.64 16.52
CA SER A 259 -12.16 18.26 16.50
C SER A 259 -11.19 17.29 15.82
N GLY A 260 -11.04 17.42 14.50
CA GLY A 260 -10.04 16.70 13.69
C GLY A 260 -8.60 17.09 13.96
N ASN A 261 -8.33 17.51 15.18
CA ASN A 261 -7.00 17.85 15.60
C ASN A 261 -6.46 16.69 16.43
N PHE A 262 -5.23 16.35 16.08
CA PHE A 262 -4.20 15.66 16.84
C PHE A 262 -3.92 16.35 18.20
N ASN A 263 -4.96 16.81 18.89
CA ASN A 263 -4.84 17.38 20.22
C ASN A 263 -4.50 16.23 21.13
N PHE A 264 -3.20 16.15 21.41
CA PHE A 264 -2.60 15.30 22.42
C PHE A 264 -3.60 15.16 23.57
N PRO A 265 -4.14 13.96 23.81
CA PRO A 265 -5.05 13.75 24.93
C PRO A 265 -4.37 14.28 26.19
N SER A 266 -5.12 15.01 27.01
CA SER A 266 -4.57 15.69 28.17
C SER A 266 -4.19 14.66 29.23
N GLU A 267 -2.95 14.71 29.71
CA GLU A 267 -2.54 13.96 30.91
C GLU A 267 -3.34 14.36 32.16
N GLY A 268 -3.98 15.53 32.15
CA GLY A 268 -4.82 16.01 33.24
C GLY A 268 -6.26 15.49 33.20
N HIS A 269 -6.69 14.85 32.11
CA HIS A 269 -8.05 14.29 31.97
C HIS A 269 -8.05 12.86 32.49
N LEU A 270 -8.33 12.72 33.78
CA LEU A 270 -8.27 11.46 34.50
C LEU A 270 -9.67 10.89 34.69
N VAL A 271 -9.78 9.57 34.87
CA VAL A 271 -11.07 8.94 35.20
C VAL A 271 -11.70 9.60 36.44
N ARG A 272 -10.92 10.04 37.43
CA ARG A 272 -11.44 10.68 38.66
C ARG A 272 -12.04 12.08 38.52
N ASN A 273 -11.72 12.83 37.47
CA ASN A 273 -12.03 14.27 37.39
C ASN A 273 -12.81 14.69 36.12
N THR A 274 -13.16 13.75 35.26
CA THR A 274 -13.82 13.98 33.96
C THR A 274 -15.33 13.72 33.97
N GLY A 275 -15.92 13.48 35.13
CA GLY A 275 -17.37 13.40 35.32
C GLY A 275 -18.03 14.77 35.55
N PRO A 276 -19.37 14.82 35.61
CA PRO A 276 -20.11 16.06 35.84
C PRO A 276 -19.65 16.78 37.11
N GLY A 277 -19.26 18.06 36.98
CA GLY A 277 -18.77 18.86 38.10
C GLY A 277 -17.40 18.44 38.63
N GLY A 278 -16.57 17.79 37.81
CA GLY A 278 -15.24 17.30 38.21
C GLY A 278 -15.28 15.98 38.99
N SER A 279 -16.40 15.27 38.96
CA SER A 279 -16.56 13.96 39.60
C SER A 279 -15.82 12.86 38.82
N THR A 280 -15.90 11.62 39.30
CA THR A 280 -15.46 10.45 38.54
C THR A 280 -16.32 10.26 37.29
N ALA A 281 -15.69 9.95 36.15
CA ALA A 281 -16.36 9.57 34.92
C ALA A 281 -17.11 8.25 35.10
N LYS A 282 -18.29 8.16 34.46
CA LYS A 282 -19.12 6.95 34.46
C LYS A 282 -19.07 6.19 33.14
N HIS A 283 -18.50 6.81 32.11
CA HIS A 283 -18.38 6.23 30.79
C HIS A 283 -17.16 6.77 30.07
N MET A 284 -16.78 6.08 29.00
CA MET A 284 -15.82 6.54 28.00
C MET A 284 -16.35 6.27 26.60
N VAL A 285 -16.01 7.15 25.67
CA VAL A 285 -16.23 6.97 24.23
C VAL A 285 -14.88 6.87 23.56
N VAL A 286 -14.69 5.82 22.78
CA VAL A 286 -13.40 5.52 22.16
C VAL A 286 -13.57 5.20 20.69
N GLN A 287 -12.56 5.53 19.90
CA GLN A 287 -12.47 5.20 18.49
C GLN A 287 -11.06 4.74 18.17
N CYS A 288 -10.96 3.58 17.53
CA CYS A 288 -9.75 3.09 16.89
C CYS A 288 -9.92 3.21 15.37
N VAL A 289 -8.89 3.65 14.67
CA VAL A 289 -8.88 3.77 13.21
C VAL A 289 -7.60 3.15 12.68
N SER A 290 -7.71 2.32 11.66
CA SER A 290 -6.55 1.83 10.93
C SER A 290 -5.96 2.97 10.10
N PRO A 291 -4.63 3.17 10.13
CA PRO A 291 -3.96 4.19 9.30
C PRO A 291 -4.14 3.90 7.80
N LYS A 292 -4.16 2.61 7.42
CA LYS A 292 -4.39 2.15 6.05
C LYS A 292 -5.75 1.47 5.93
N GLY A 293 -6.35 1.55 4.74
CA GLY A 293 -7.58 0.84 4.44
C GLY A 293 -8.83 1.37 5.18
N PRO A 294 -9.92 0.58 5.23
CA PRO A 294 -11.24 1.06 5.64
C PRO A 294 -11.59 0.84 7.13
N LEU A 295 -10.72 0.21 7.93
CA LEU A 295 -11.09 -0.19 9.29
C LEU A 295 -11.19 1.01 10.24
N ALA A 296 -12.35 1.15 10.86
CA ALA A 296 -12.60 2.06 11.96
C ALA A 296 -13.68 1.47 12.87
N CYS A 297 -13.52 1.60 14.19
CA CYS A 297 -14.50 1.13 15.15
C CYS A 297 -14.59 2.12 16.32
N SER A 298 -15.82 2.53 16.64
CA SER A 298 -16.11 3.42 17.77
C SER A 298 -17.06 2.74 18.73
N ARG A 299 -16.78 2.83 20.03
CA ARG A 299 -17.52 2.14 21.09
C ARG A 299 -17.66 3.02 22.33
N THR A 300 -18.70 2.73 23.12
CA THR A 300 -18.93 3.35 24.43
C THR A 300 -18.84 2.29 25.51
N TYR A 301 -18.07 2.56 26.55
CA TYR A 301 -17.91 1.71 27.72
C TYR A 301 -18.30 2.45 28.99
N PHE A 302 -18.63 1.70 30.05
CA PHE A 302 -19.07 2.26 31.33
C PHE A 302 -18.07 1.91 32.43
N PHE A 303 -17.78 2.88 33.29
CA PHE A 303 -16.99 2.69 34.50
C PHE A 303 -17.93 2.33 35.66
N GLY A 304 -17.61 1.23 36.37
CA GLY A 304 -18.29 0.82 37.59
C GLY A 304 -19.08 -0.49 37.47
N ALA A 305 -19.37 -1.09 38.62
CA ALA A 305 -20.23 -2.26 38.69
C ALA A 305 -21.69 -1.82 38.55
N THR A 306 -22.40 -2.34 37.56
CA THR A 306 -23.85 -2.14 37.37
C THR A 306 -24.70 -2.83 38.43
N HIS A 307 -24.08 -3.56 39.35
CA HIS A 307 -24.77 -4.37 40.34
C HIS A 307 -24.69 -3.73 41.73
N ILE A 308 -25.84 -3.26 42.22
CA ILE A 308 -26.07 -3.05 43.64
C ILE A 308 -26.63 -4.37 44.17
N PRO A 309 -25.88 -5.15 44.97
CA PRO A 309 -26.43 -6.35 45.57
C PRO A 309 -27.64 -5.98 46.41
N PHE A 310 -28.76 -6.67 46.18
CA PHE A 310 -29.95 -6.52 47.01
C PHE A 310 -29.62 -6.97 48.43
N LEU A 311 -29.49 -6.01 49.35
CA LEU A 311 -29.05 -6.29 50.73
C LEU A 311 -30.14 -6.87 51.64
N GLY A 312 -31.36 -7.10 51.13
CA GLY A 312 -32.51 -7.46 51.97
C GLY A 312 -32.89 -6.33 52.93
N LYS A 313 -34.16 -6.28 53.34
CA LYS A 313 -34.58 -5.51 54.52
C LYS A 313 -34.88 -6.48 55.64
#